data_AF-A0A968UCT5-F1
#
_entry.id   AF-A0A968UCT5-F1
#
_cell.length_a   1.000
_cell.length_b   1.000
_cell.length_c   1.000
_cell.angle_alpha   90.00
_cell.angle_beta   90.00
_cell.angle_gamma   90.00
#
_symmetry.space_group_name_H-M   'P 1'
#
loop_
_entity.id
_entity.type
_entity.pdbx_description
1 polymer ?
#
loop_
_entity_poly.entity_id
_entity_poly.type
_entity_poly.pdbx_seq_one_letter_code
_entity_poly.pdbx_strand_id
1 'polypeptide(L)'
;MTEDGKIDLSNIRYIAEDDFSEWTKRILPKAGDIIFSYEATLNRYAIIPEGFKGCLGRRLGLIRTSNLKVNNIFLFYYFFSDDWRATISQNILFGATVNRIPVGKLPDFKIFLPSLDVQNKIAAVLSALDAKIELNDRINAELETMAKTLYDYWFVQFEFPDENGKPYKSSGGKMVYNQTLKREIPEGWKDNSLWNIANYYNGLAMQKYRPNTDDYLRVIKIKEMNEGFSDKTEKARVDIPKNAIVNDGDVLFSWSATLEVKIWTKSIGALNQHIFKVSSQKYPKLFYYFELLNYLNHLK
;
A
#
# COMPACT_ATOMS: atom_id res chain seq x y z
N MET A 1 11.61 -0.24 -7.65
CA MET A 1 12.05 -0.43 -6.26
C MET A 1 11.29 0.57 -5.41
N THR A 2 10.64 0.08 -4.36
CA THR A 2 9.85 0.87 -3.43
C THR A 2 10.71 1.44 -2.30
N GLU A 3 10.13 2.28 -1.44
CA GLU A 3 10.81 2.86 -0.27
C GLU A 3 11.18 1.82 0.79
N ASP A 4 10.34 0.81 0.96
CA ASP A 4 10.46 -0.30 1.90
C ASP A 4 11.34 -1.46 1.38
N GLY A 5 12.04 -1.25 0.25
CA GLY A 5 13.05 -2.19 -0.21
C GLY A 5 12.55 -3.33 -1.09
N LYS A 6 11.35 -3.22 -1.66
CA LYS A 6 10.76 -4.25 -2.53
C LYS A 6 10.95 -3.94 -4.01
N ILE A 7 10.86 -4.98 -4.83
CA ILE A 7 10.78 -4.85 -6.29
C ILE A 7 9.31 -4.81 -6.69
N ASP A 8 8.84 -3.64 -7.10
CA ASP A 8 7.53 -3.50 -7.73
C ASP A 8 7.60 -3.98 -9.18
N LEU A 9 6.88 -5.07 -9.47
CA LEU A 9 6.78 -5.69 -10.79
C LEU A 9 5.47 -5.35 -11.51
N SER A 10 4.61 -4.51 -10.93
CA SER A 10 3.30 -4.17 -11.50
C SER A 10 3.40 -3.36 -12.80
N ASN A 11 4.47 -2.59 -12.99
CA ASN A 11 4.68 -1.72 -14.16
C ASN A 11 6.11 -1.84 -14.69
N ILE A 12 6.42 -2.99 -15.30
CA ILE A 12 7.73 -3.30 -15.89
C ILE A 12 7.73 -3.24 -17.41
N ARG A 13 8.92 -3.03 -17.99
CA ARG A 13 9.14 -3.13 -19.43
C ARG A 13 9.60 -4.54 -19.77
N TYR A 14 9.06 -5.06 -20.87
CA TYR A 14 9.46 -6.34 -21.44
C TYR A 14 10.49 -6.13 -22.55
N ILE A 15 11.36 -7.11 -22.73
CA ILE A 15 12.29 -7.21 -23.86
C ILE A 15 12.04 -8.53 -24.58
N ALA A 16 12.42 -8.61 -25.85
CA ALA A 16 12.37 -9.88 -26.58
C ALA A 16 13.35 -10.88 -25.96
N GLU A 17 13.02 -12.17 -26.00
CA GLU A 17 13.89 -13.23 -25.46
C GLU A 17 15.25 -13.26 -26.18
N ASP A 18 15.26 -12.99 -27.49
CA ASP A 18 16.48 -12.92 -28.30
C ASP A 18 17.45 -11.81 -27.83
N ASP A 19 16.89 -10.69 -27.34
CA ASP A 19 17.66 -9.56 -26.83
C ASP A 19 18.23 -9.82 -25.42
N PHE A 20 17.70 -10.81 -24.68
CA PHE A 20 18.05 -11.04 -23.28
C PHE A 20 19.55 -11.26 -23.07
N SER A 21 20.18 -11.99 -23.98
CA SER A 21 21.63 -12.25 -23.95
C SER A 21 22.46 -10.97 -24.07
N GLU A 22 22.06 -10.02 -24.92
CA GLU A 22 22.73 -8.73 -25.06
C GLU A 22 22.55 -7.86 -23.82
N TRP A 23 21.33 -7.78 -23.30
CA TRP A 23 21.00 -6.95 -22.13
C TRP A 23 21.65 -7.45 -20.85
N THR A 24 21.94 -8.76 -20.75
CA THR A 24 22.60 -9.39 -19.61
C THR A 24 24.09 -9.64 -19.81
N LYS A 25 24.66 -9.26 -20.97
CA LYS A 25 26.07 -9.53 -21.34
C LYS A 25 27.08 -9.06 -20.30
N ARG A 26 26.80 -7.93 -19.63
CA ARG A 26 27.68 -7.38 -18.57
C ARG A 26 27.43 -8.01 -17.21
N ILE A 27 26.16 -8.19 -16.86
CA ILE A 27 25.76 -8.75 -15.58
C ILE A 27 24.38 -9.38 -15.66
N LEU A 28 24.31 -10.64 -15.24
CA LEU A 28 23.07 -11.36 -15.02
C LEU A 28 22.72 -11.27 -13.53
N PRO A 29 21.58 -10.64 -13.16
CA PRO A 29 21.07 -10.65 -11.80
C PRO A 29 20.84 -12.07 -11.30
N LYS A 30 21.17 -12.31 -10.03
CA LYS A 30 20.99 -13.57 -9.33
C LYS A 30 20.25 -13.32 -8.02
N ALA A 31 19.55 -14.35 -7.54
CA ALA A 31 18.92 -14.31 -6.23
C ALA A 31 19.95 -13.89 -5.15
N GLY A 32 19.52 -12.97 -4.27
CA GLY A 32 20.37 -12.43 -3.20
C GLY A 32 21.24 -11.23 -3.59
N ASP A 33 21.30 -10.85 -4.87
CA ASP A 33 21.93 -9.60 -5.28
C ASP A 33 21.13 -8.40 -4.76
N ILE A 34 21.84 -7.35 -4.35
CA ILE A 34 21.21 -6.07 -3.98
C ILE A 34 21.26 -5.17 -5.21
N ILE A 35 20.09 -4.78 -5.71
CA ILE A 35 19.97 -3.74 -6.73
C ILE A 35 19.74 -2.39 -6.08
N PHE A 36 20.23 -1.34 -6.72
CA PHE A 36 20.03 0.02 -6.23
C PHE A 36 19.93 1.03 -7.37
N SER A 37 19.30 2.17 -7.11
CA SER A 37 19.20 3.25 -8.08
C SER A 37 20.32 4.25 -7.83
N TYR A 38 21.16 4.48 -8.84
CA TYR A 38 22.29 5.40 -8.73
C TYR A 38 22.03 6.78 -9.34
N GLU A 39 20.86 6.99 -9.96
CA GLU A 39 20.52 8.24 -10.65
C GLU A 39 19.01 8.52 -10.53
N ALA A 40 18.63 9.80 -10.42
CA ALA A 40 17.27 10.31 -10.20
C ALA A 40 16.70 10.03 -8.81
N THR A 41 16.31 8.78 -8.50
CA THR A 41 15.74 8.41 -7.20
C THR A 41 16.79 7.64 -6.41
N LEU A 42 17.61 8.35 -5.63
CA LEU A 42 18.67 7.74 -4.80
C LEU A 42 18.10 7.09 -3.54
N ASN A 43 18.92 6.32 -2.82
CA ASN A 43 18.53 5.60 -1.60
C ASN A 43 17.34 4.66 -1.80
N ARG A 44 17.36 3.94 -2.93
CA ARG A 44 16.43 2.85 -3.23
C ARG A 44 17.24 1.59 -3.42
N TYR A 45 16.93 0.58 -2.64
CA TYR A 45 17.60 -0.72 -2.62
C TYR A 45 16.54 -1.81 -2.70
N ALA A 46 16.86 -2.96 -3.27
CA ALA A 46 16.02 -4.15 -3.18
C ALA A 46 16.87 -5.40 -3.36
N ILE A 47 16.42 -6.54 -2.81
CA ILE A 47 17.06 -7.84 -3.03
C ILE A 47 16.37 -8.53 -4.22
N ILE A 48 17.16 -9.09 -5.13
CA ILE A 48 16.65 -9.96 -6.20
C ILE A 48 16.11 -11.25 -5.57
N PRO A 49 14.82 -11.59 -5.79
CA PRO A 49 14.23 -12.80 -5.22
C PRO A 49 14.66 -14.06 -5.98
N GLU A 50 14.42 -15.22 -5.38
CA GLU A 50 14.54 -16.50 -6.06
C GLU A 50 13.61 -16.57 -7.29
N GLY A 51 14.06 -17.25 -8.34
CA GLY A 51 13.30 -17.39 -9.59
C GLY A 51 13.21 -16.13 -10.46
N PHE A 52 13.80 -14.99 -10.05
CA PHE A 52 13.80 -13.78 -10.87
C PHE A 52 14.56 -13.99 -12.19
N LYS A 53 13.88 -13.73 -13.31
CA LYS A 53 14.48 -13.68 -14.65
C LYS A 53 14.24 -12.29 -15.25
N GLY A 54 15.30 -11.50 -15.34
CA GLY A 54 15.23 -10.15 -15.89
C GLY A 54 16.60 -9.49 -15.99
N CYS A 55 16.64 -8.35 -16.67
CA CYS A 55 17.83 -7.51 -16.80
C CYS A 55 17.65 -6.18 -16.05
N LEU A 56 18.76 -5.50 -15.75
CA LEU A 56 18.72 -4.21 -15.10
C LEU A 56 18.44 -3.08 -16.10
N GLY A 57 17.57 -2.15 -15.70
CA GLY A 57 17.38 -0.91 -16.43
C GLY A 57 18.61 0.00 -16.37
N ARG A 58 18.69 0.97 -17.29
CA ARG A 58 19.86 1.87 -17.51
C ARG A 58 20.33 2.70 -16.30
N ARG A 59 19.57 2.79 -15.21
CA ARG A 59 19.89 3.60 -14.01
C ARG A 59 20.00 2.76 -12.73
N LEU A 60 20.08 1.44 -12.88
CA LEU A 60 20.23 0.51 -11.78
C LEU A 60 21.66 -0.01 -11.70
N GLY A 61 22.18 -0.06 -10.49
CA GLY A 61 23.41 -0.73 -10.13
C GLY A 61 23.11 -2.03 -9.39
N LEU A 62 24.12 -2.90 -9.29
CA LEU A 62 24.05 -4.18 -8.62
C LEU A 62 25.26 -4.33 -7.70
N ILE A 63 24.99 -4.76 -6.47
CA ILE A 63 25.98 -5.09 -5.45
C ILE A 63 25.85 -6.58 -5.15
N ARG A 64 26.92 -7.32 -5.44
CA ARG A 64 27.02 -8.74 -5.13
C ARG A 64 28.15 -8.94 -4.13
N THR A 65 27.84 -9.51 -2.97
CA THR A 65 28.85 -9.88 -2.00
C THR A 65 29.61 -11.11 -2.51
N SER A 66 30.91 -10.97 -2.73
CA SER A 66 31.79 -12.07 -3.17
C SER A 66 32.54 -12.74 -2.02
N ASN A 67 32.43 -12.18 -0.81
CA ASN A 67 33.21 -12.58 0.35
C ASN A 67 32.31 -13.16 1.45
N LEU A 68 32.69 -14.32 1.98
CA LEU A 68 32.02 -15.00 3.10
C LEU A 68 32.01 -14.18 4.41
N LYS A 69 32.76 -13.08 4.49
CA LYS A 69 32.78 -12.17 5.64
C LYS A 69 31.61 -11.19 5.69
N VAL A 70 30.78 -11.12 4.65
CA VAL A 70 29.66 -10.16 4.56
C VAL A 70 28.36 -10.91 4.33
N ASN A 71 27.42 -10.75 5.27
CA ASN A 71 26.04 -11.19 5.09
C ASN A 71 25.32 -10.15 4.21
N ASN A 72 24.78 -10.58 3.06
CA ASN A 72 24.09 -9.71 2.10
C ASN A 72 22.77 -9.14 2.66
N ILE A 73 22.04 -9.89 3.48
CA ILE A 73 20.82 -9.43 4.14
C ILE A 73 21.14 -8.33 5.16
N PHE A 74 22.20 -8.50 5.95
CA PHE A 74 22.70 -7.44 6.82
C PHE A 74 23.04 -6.18 6.01
N LEU A 75 23.79 -6.34 4.92
CA LEU A 75 24.21 -5.22 4.08
C LEU A 75 23.01 -4.49 3.46
N PHE A 76 21.99 -5.23 3.04
CA PHE A 76 20.72 -4.67 2.57
C PHE A 76 20.08 -3.79 3.65
N TYR A 77 19.92 -4.27 4.87
CA TYR A 77 19.38 -3.47 5.98
C TYR A 77 20.27 -2.28 6.35
N TYR A 78 21.59 -2.46 6.32
CA TYR A 78 22.54 -1.38 6.56
C TYR A 78 22.34 -0.21 5.58
N PHE A 79 21.93 -0.48 4.33
CA PHE A 79 21.65 0.58 3.36
C PHE A 79 20.42 1.45 3.68
N PHE A 80 19.62 1.07 4.66
CA PHE A 80 18.53 1.90 5.18
C PHE A 80 18.93 2.73 6.41
N SER A 81 20.12 2.48 6.97
CA SER A 81 20.64 3.22 8.13
C SER A 81 20.96 4.68 7.80
N ASP A 82 20.89 5.54 8.80
CA ASP A 82 21.27 6.95 8.68
C ASP A 82 22.76 7.12 8.36
N ASP A 83 23.62 6.24 8.86
CA ASP A 83 25.06 6.24 8.57
C ASP A 83 25.34 6.04 7.07
N TRP A 84 24.64 5.09 6.44
CA TRP A 84 24.78 4.87 5.00
C TRP A 84 24.20 6.03 4.19
N ARG A 85 23.02 6.55 4.60
CA ARG A 85 22.40 7.70 3.94
C ARG A 85 23.29 8.95 4.01
N ALA A 86 23.97 9.17 5.14
CA ALA A 86 24.96 10.23 5.30
C ALA A 86 26.16 10.02 4.38
N THR A 87 26.69 8.79 4.33
CA THR A 87 27.80 8.41 3.43
C THR A 87 27.46 8.68 1.96
N ILE A 88 26.28 8.25 1.50
CA ILE A 88 25.79 8.56 0.15
C ILE A 88 25.71 10.07 -0.04
N SER A 89 25.07 10.79 0.89
CA SER A 89 24.87 12.24 0.78
C SER A 89 26.17 13.04 0.62
N GLN A 90 27.24 12.63 1.30
CA GLN A 90 28.56 13.25 1.20
C GLN A 90 29.29 12.96 -0.13
N ASN A 91 28.90 11.90 -0.84
CA ASN A 91 29.57 11.45 -2.07
C ASN A 91 28.72 11.60 -3.33
N ILE A 92 27.52 12.17 -3.22
CA ILE A 92 26.65 12.47 -4.38
C ILE A 92 27.34 13.52 -5.26
N LEU A 93 27.31 13.27 -6.57
CA LEU A 93 27.58 14.30 -7.56
C LEU A 93 26.30 15.09 -7.80
N PHE A 94 26.29 16.34 -7.35
CA PHE A 94 25.22 17.30 -7.64
C PHE A 94 25.39 17.80 -9.08
N GLY A 95 24.59 17.25 -10.00
CA GLY A 95 24.49 17.75 -11.37
C GLY A 95 23.41 18.82 -11.51
N ALA A 96 23.50 19.65 -12.56
CA ALA A 96 22.51 20.70 -12.85
C ALA A 96 21.10 20.15 -13.17
N THR A 97 20.98 18.85 -13.50
CA THR A 97 19.70 18.24 -13.92
C THR A 97 19.31 17.02 -13.07
N VAL A 98 20.27 16.22 -12.60
CA VAL A 98 19.99 14.99 -11.82
C VAL A 98 21.12 14.69 -10.84
N ASN A 99 20.76 14.29 -9.61
CA ASN A 99 21.71 13.78 -8.61
C ASN A 99 22.15 12.35 -8.97
N ARG A 100 23.45 12.06 -8.80
CA ARG A 100 24.03 10.78 -9.16
C ARG A 100 25.03 10.25 -8.13
N ILE A 101 24.98 8.95 -7.86
CA ILE A 101 26.02 8.23 -7.14
C ILE A 101 27.13 7.85 -8.12
N PRO A 102 28.39 8.22 -7.89
CA PRO A 102 29.51 7.83 -8.75
C PRO A 102 29.80 6.34 -8.59
N VAL A 103 29.16 5.50 -9.40
CA VAL A 103 29.24 4.01 -9.33
C VAL A 103 30.69 3.50 -9.31
N GLY A 104 31.61 4.16 -10.03
CA GLY A 104 33.03 3.80 -10.02
C GLY A 104 33.77 4.06 -8.71
N LYS A 105 33.27 4.98 -7.86
CA LYS A 105 33.82 5.30 -6.53
C LYS A 105 33.06 4.61 -5.39
N LEU A 106 31.87 4.06 -5.66
CA LEU A 106 31.06 3.35 -4.66
C LEU A 106 31.87 2.29 -3.88
N PRO A 107 32.77 1.48 -4.51
CA PRO A 107 33.56 0.51 -3.77
C PRO A 107 34.50 1.12 -2.71
N ASP A 108 34.84 2.40 -2.83
CA ASP A 108 35.72 3.10 -1.88
C ASP A 108 34.96 3.63 -0.64
N PHE A 109 33.62 3.64 -0.70
CA PHE A 109 32.80 4.17 0.39
C PHE A 109 32.93 3.29 1.61
N LYS A 110 33.25 3.92 2.75
CA LYS A 110 33.44 3.19 4.01
C LYS A 110 32.08 2.80 4.58
N ILE A 111 32.01 1.57 5.07
CA ILE A 111 30.85 1.03 5.78
C ILE A 111 31.27 0.54 7.15
N PHE A 112 30.37 0.66 8.13
CA PHE A 112 30.54 -0.03 9.40
C PHE A 112 30.22 -1.52 9.20
N LEU A 113 31.21 -2.37 9.44
CA LEU A 113 31.09 -3.82 9.25
C LEU A 113 31.42 -4.56 10.55
N PRO A 114 30.40 -4.94 11.36
CA PRO A 114 30.62 -5.71 12.57
C PRO A 114 31.02 -7.16 12.25
N SER A 115 31.31 -7.97 13.27
CA SER A 115 31.62 -9.39 13.07
C SER A 115 30.48 -10.13 12.36
N LEU A 116 30.82 -11.19 11.62
CA LEU A 116 29.82 -11.97 10.87
C LEU A 116 28.70 -12.53 11.75
N ASP A 117 29.02 -12.91 12.99
CA ASP A 117 28.03 -13.35 13.99
C ASP A 117 27.01 -12.25 14.31
N VAL A 118 27.46 -11.02 14.52
CA VAL A 118 26.59 -9.86 14.77
C VAL A 118 25.76 -9.53 13.54
N GLN A 119 26.36 -9.55 12.35
CA GLN A 119 25.64 -9.35 11.09
C GLN A 119 24.50 -10.37 10.93
N ASN A 120 24.79 -11.65 11.16
CA ASN A 120 23.80 -12.73 11.06
C ASN A 120 22.66 -12.55 12.05
N LYS A 121 22.94 -12.15 13.29
CA LYS A 121 21.91 -11.87 14.31
C LYS A 121 21.00 -10.72 13.90
N ILE A 122 21.57 -9.61 13.43
CA ILE A 122 20.80 -8.44 12.96
C ILE A 122 19.94 -8.83 11.75
N ALA A 123 20.54 -9.50 10.77
CA ALA A 123 19.84 -9.96 9.57
C ALA A 123 18.67 -10.90 9.92
N ALA A 124 18.88 -11.84 10.84
CA ALA A 124 17.86 -12.79 11.27
C ALA A 124 16.64 -12.09 11.92
N VAL A 125 16.88 -11.11 12.80
CA VAL A 125 15.79 -10.37 13.45
C VAL A 125 15.00 -9.54 12.44
N LEU A 126 15.68 -8.74 11.62
CA LEU A 126 15.02 -7.85 10.67
C LEU A 126 14.27 -8.61 9.56
N SER A 127 14.89 -9.67 9.02
CA SER A 127 14.22 -10.52 8.02
C SER A 127 13.01 -11.27 8.58
N ALA A 128 13.05 -11.70 9.85
CA ALA A 128 11.89 -12.32 10.50
C ALA A 128 10.73 -11.32 10.67
N LEU A 129 11.03 -10.05 10.95
CA LEU A 129 10.01 -9.00 11.05
C LEU A 129 9.39 -8.69 9.67
N ASP A 130 10.21 -8.54 8.63
CA ASP A 130 9.71 -8.30 7.27
C ASP A 130 8.86 -9.48 6.76
N ALA A 131 9.30 -10.71 7.02
CA ALA A 131 8.53 -11.90 6.69
C ALA A 131 7.16 -11.93 7.41
N LYS A 132 7.10 -11.45 8.66
CA LYS A 132 5.84 -11.34 9.41
C LYS A 132 4.93 -10.25 8.85
N ILE A 133 5.48 -9.11 8.43
CA ILE A 133 4.72 -8.04 7.76
C ILE A 133 4.12 -8.58 6.47
N GLU A 134 4.94 -9.21 5.62
CA GLU A 134 4.49 -9.74 4.34
C GLU A 134 3.45 -10.86 4.50
N LEU A 135 3.59 -11.71 5.52
CA LEU A 135 2.57 -12.71 5.87
C LEU A 135 1.26 -12.04 6.32
N ASN A 136 1.31 -11.02 7.17
CA ASN A 136 0.12 -10.30 7.62
C ASN A 136 -0.58 -9.58 6.46
N ASP A 137 0.17 -8.96 5.54
CA ASP A 137 -0.37 -8.32 4.35
C ASP A 137 -1.11 -9.35 3.46
N ARG A 138 -0.53 -10.55 3.30
CA ARG A 138 -1.17 -11.65 2.57
C ARG A 138 -2.45 -12.13 3.27
N ILE A 139 -2.40 -12.33 4.58
CA ILE A 139 -3.59 -12.71 5.37
C ILE A 139 -4.69 -11.66 5.21
N ASN A 140 -4.36 -10.37 5.29
CA ASN A 140 -5.33 -9.29 5.10
C ASN A 140 -5.95 -9.31 3.69
N ALA A 141 -5.15 -9.50 2.65
CA ALA A 141 -5.63 -9.59 1.27
C ALA A 141 -6.56 -10.80 1.04
N GLU A 142 -6.24 -11.96 1.62
CA GLU A 142 -7.08 -13.15 1.56
C GLU A 142 -8.40 -12.94 2.33
N LEU A 143 -8.34 -12.36 3.53
CA LEU A 143 -9.54 -12.05 4.32
C LEU A 143 -10.47 -11.05 3.61
N GLU A 144 -9.89 -10.03 2.97
CA GLU A 144 -10.66 -9.08 2.15
C GLU A 144 -11.32 -9.78 0.96
N THR A 145 -10.59 -10.66 0.27
CA THR A 145 -11.10 -11.46 -0.85
C THR A 145 -12.22 -12.40 -0.42
N MET A 146 -12.08 -13.08 0.71
CA MET A 146 -13.12 -13.93 1.29
C MET A 146 -14.35 -13.12 1.68
N ALA A 147 -14.17 -11.97 2.33
CA ALA A 147 -15.27 -11.10 2.73
C ALA A 147 -16.03 -10.55 1.52
N LYS A 148 -15.32 -10.13 0.46
CA LYS A 148 -15.93 -9.70 -0.81
C LYS A 148 -16.69 -10.84 -1.48
N THR A 149 -16.11 -12.05 -1.51
CA THR A 149 -16.74 -13.23 -2.10
C THR A 149 -18.05 -13.57 -1.38
N LEU A 150 -18.03 -13.54 -0.05
CA LEU A 150 -19.23 -13.76 0.76
C LEU A 150 -20.28 -12.68 0.51
N TYR A 151 -19.85 -11.42 0.42
CA TYR A 151 -20.74 -10.32 0.09
C TYR A 151 -21.41 -10.51 -1.28
N ASP A 152 -20.63 -10.84 -2.32
CA ASP A 152 -21.18 -11.06 -3.66
C ASP A 152 -22.15 -12.24 -3.66
N TYR A 153 -21.81 -13.33 -2.96
CA TYR A 153 -22.68 -14.50 -2.84
C TYR A 153 -24.00 -14.15 -2.14
N TRP A 154 -23.96 -13.39 -1.05
CA TRP A 154 -25.16 -13.09 -0.25
C TRP A 154 -26.00 -11.92 -0.78
N PHE A 155 -25.38 -10.84 -1.25
CA PHE A 155 -26.07 -9.58 -1.55
C PHE A 155 -26.16 -9.26 -3.05
N VAL A 156 -25.41 -9.97 -3.89
CA VAL A 156 -25.49 -9.83 -5.36
C VAL A 156 -26.15 -11.06 -5.99
N GLN A 157 -25.78 -12.27 -5.55
CA GLN A 157 -26.35 -13.53 -6.04
C GLN A 157 -27.58 -13.98 -5.21
N PHE A 158 -27.79 -13.39 -4.03
CA PHE A 158 -28.89 -13.69 -3.12
C PHE A 158 -28.89 -15.11 -2.54
N GLU A 159 -27.69 -15.66 -2.33
CA GLU A 159 -27.46 -17.00 -1.77
C GLU A 159 -27.09 -16.96 -0.28
N PHE A 160 -27.62 -15.96 0.46
CA PHE A 160 -27.53 -15.97 1.92
C PHE A 160 -28.25 -17.21 2.50
N PRO A 161 -27.85 -17.70 3.68
CA PRO A 161 -28.46 -18.89 4.26
C PRO A 161 -29.94 -18.66 4.61
N ASP A 162 -30.80 -19.60 4.26
CA ASP A 162 -32.18 -19.71 4.74
C ASP A 162 -32.24 -20.21 6.20
N GLU A 163 -33.45 -20.45 6.70
CA GLU A 163 -33.69 -20.95 8.07
C GLU A 163 -33.01 -22.31 8.35
N ASN A 164 -32.69 -23.08 7.32
CA ASN A 164 -32.01 -24.38 7.40
C ASN A 164 -30.51 -24.29 7.04
N GLY A 165 -29.98 -23.08 6.82
CA GLY A 165 -28.60 -22.86 6.41
C GLY A 165 -28.31 -23.17 4.95
N LYS A 166 -29.33 -23.37 4.11
CA LYS A 166 -29.16 -23.63 2.66
C LYS A 166 -29.14 -22.32 1.86
N PRO A 167 -28.50 -22.29 0.67
CA PRO A 167 -28.50 -21.10 -0.17
C PRO A 167 -29.91 -20.66 -0.56
N TYR A 168 -30.31 -19.43 -0.22
CA TYR A 168 -31.70 -18.95 -0.31
C TYR A 168 -32.29 -19.07 -1.73
N LYS A 169 -31.66 -18.42 -2.72
CA LYS A 169 -32.21 -18.37 -4.08
C LYS A 169 -32.24 -19.75 -4.72
N SER A 170 -31.15 -20.53 -4.62
CA SER A 170 -31.07 -21.87 -5.19
C SER A 170 -32.00 -22.89 -4.50
N SER A 171 -32.41 -22.63 -3.25
CA SER A 171 -33.35 -23.49 -2.50
C SER A 171 -34.82 -23.11 -2.68
N GLY A 172 -35.14 -22.25 -3.66
CA GLY A 172 -36.52 -21.84 -3.95
C GLY A 172 -36.99 -20.63 -3.14
N GLY A 173 -36.07 -19.85 -2.58
CA GLY A 173 -36.37 -18.58 -1.94
C GLY A 173 -37.16 -17.65 -2.86
N LYS A 174 -38.20 -17.02 -2.32
CA LYS A 174 -39.14 -16.23 -3.10
C LYS A 174 -38.50 -14.92 -3.55
N MET A 175 -38.50 -14.70 -4.87
CA MET A 175 -37.97 -13.49 -5.51
C MET A 175 -39.12 -12.62 -6.02
N VAL A 176 -38.94 -11.30 -5.96
CA VAL A 176 -39.89 -10.30 -6.45
C VAL A 176 -39.17 -9.31 -7.37
N TYR A 177 -39.80 -8.94 -8.49
CA TYR A 177 -39.22 -7.96 -9.41
C TYR A 177 -39.30 -6.55 -8.81
N ASN A 178 -38.15 -5.91 -8.61
CA ASN A 178 -38.06 -4.53 -8.17
C ASN A 178 -37.95 -3.60 -9.38
N GLN A 179 -38.92 -2.69 -9.54
CA GLN A 179 -38.96 -1.78 -10.69
C GLN A 179 -37.83 -0.74 -10.68
N THR A 180 -37.44 -0.23 -9.50
CA THR A 180 -36.37 0.77 -9.36
C THR A 180 -35.02 0.20 -9.77
N LEU A 181 -34.68 -0.98 -9.23
CA LEU A 181 -33.41 -1.67 -9.49
C LEU A 181 -33.41 -2.48 -10.79
N LYS A 182 -34.57 -2.64 -11.43
CA LYS A 182 -34.77 -3.40 -12.68
C LYS A 182 -34.21 -4.83 -12.60
N ARG A 183 -34.38 -5.48 -11.46
CA ARG A 183 -33.92 -6.84 -11.20
C ARG A 183 -34.84 -7.53 -10.19
N GLU A 184 -34.77 -8.85 -10.17
CA GLU A 184 -35.36 -9.63 -9.08
C GLU A 184 -34.53 -9.47 -7.80
N ILE A 185 -35.22 -9.29 -6.68
CA ILE A 185 -34.64 -9.25 -5.34
C ILE A 185 -35.41 -10.19 -4.41
N PRO A 186 -34.83 -10.65 -3.29
CA PRO A 186 -35.55 -11.48 -2.32
C PRO A 186 -36.81 -10.80 -1.78
N GLU A 187 -37.86 -11.57 -1.54
CA GLU A 187 -39.08 -11.04 -0.92
C GLU A 187 -38.77 -10.41 0.45
N GLY A 188 -39.33 -9.21 0.69
CA GLY A 188 -39.11 -8.43 1.91
C GLY A 188 -37.90 -7.49 1.84
N TRP A 189 -36.99 -7.67 0.89
CA TRP A 189 -35.92 -6.70 0.64
C TRP A 189 -36.48 -5.47 -0.08
N LYS A 190 -35.82 -4.33 0.13
CA LYS A 190 -36.26 -3.03 -0.41
C LYS A 190 -35.11 -2.35 -1.15
N ASP A 191 -35.44 -1.63 -2.21
CA ASP A 191 -34.52 -0.66 -2.79
C ASP A 191 -34.39 0.54 -1.87
N ASN A 192 -33.16 1.05 -1.74
CA ASN A 192 -32.86 2.23 -0.93
C ASN A 192 -31.65 2.97 -1.50
N SER A 193 -31.45 4.22 -1.12
CA SER A 193 -30.30 5.01 -1.56
C SER A 193 -29.10 4.80 -0.64
N LEU A 194 -27.89 4.98 -1.19
CA LEU A 194 -26.64 4.97 -0.42
C LEU A 194 -26.67 5.99 0.73
N TRP A 195 -27.36 7.12 0.53
CA TRP A 195 -27.55 8.17 1.54
C TRP A 195 -28.34 7.68 2.76
N ASN A 196 -29.24 6.73 2.58
CA ASN A 196 -30.11 6.24 3.65
C ASN A 196 -29.51 5.06 4.44
N ILE A 197 -28.42 4.47 3.97
CA ILE A 197 -27.75 3.35 4.66
C ILE A 197 -26.57 3.81 5.53
N ALA A 198 -26.05 5.01 5.32
CA ALA A 198 -24.93 5.54 6.08
C ALA A 198 -24.95 7.08 6.14
N ASN A 199 -24.28 7.62 7.15
CA ASN A 199 -23.97 9.03 7.32
C ASN A 199 -22.66 9.34 6.59
N TYR A 200 -22.66 10.40 5.78
CA TYR A 200 -21.50 10.86 5.03
C TYR A 200 -21.03 12.20 5.57
N TYR A 201 -20.00 12.18 6.42
CA TYR A 201 -19.42 13.41 6.95
C TYR A 201 -18.30 13.89 6.04
N ASN A 202 -18.52 15.00 5.32
CA ASN A 202 -17.46 15.61 4.50
C ASN A 202 -16.43 16.29 5.42
N GLY A 203 -15.15 16.06 5.13
CA GLY A 203 -14.08 16.70 5.88
C GLY A 203 -14.06 18.22 5.79
N LEU A 204 -13.21 18.83 6.61
CA LEU A 204 -13.11 20.29 6.73
C LEU A 204 -12.08 20.86 5.76
N ALA A 205 -12.18 22.15 5.48
CA ALA A 205 -11.10 22.90 4.83
C ALA A 205 -9.92 23.06 5.80
N MET A 206 -9.02 22.06 5.87
CA MET A 206 -8.00 21.96 6.91
C MET A 206 -6.98 23.10 6.93
N GLN A 207 -6.91 23.91 5.87
CA GLN A 207 -6.15 25.15 5.84
C GLN A 207 -6.57 26.15 6.93
N LYS A 208 -7.82 26.10 7.40
CA LYS A 208 -8.34 26.95 8.50
C LYS A 208 -8.03 26.40 9.89
N TYR A 209 -7.45 25.21 9.98
CA TYR A 209 -7.20 24.46 11.21
C TYR A 209 -5.71 24.21 11.42
N ARG A 210 -4.85 25.17 11.06
CA ARG A 210 -3.39 25.06 11.27
C ARG A 210 -3.05 24.78 12.74
N PRO A 211 -1.98 24.00 13.02
CA PRO A 211 -1.56 23.69 14.37
C PRO A 211 -1.19 24.97 15.14
N ASN A 212 -1.53 25.00 16.41
CA ASN A 212 -1.22 26.07 17.37
C ASN A 212 -0.28 25.59 18.49
N THR A 213 -0.01 24.30 18.56
CA THR A 213 0.85 23.61 19.54
C THR A 213 1.74 22.58 18.84
N ASP A 214 2.68 21.99 19.58
CA ASP A 214 3.48 20.85 19.11
C ASP A 214 2.65 19.56 18.97
N ASP A 215 1.50 19.50 19.64
CA ASP A 215 0.48 18.47 19.39
C ASP A 215 -0.31 18.80 18.12
N TYR A 216 -0.39 17.83 17.21
CA TYR A 216 -1.10 17.97 15.95
C TYR A 216 -1.69 16.65 15.45
N LEU A 217 -2.71 16.76 14.62
CA LEU A 217 -3.19 15.69 13.76
C LEU A 217 -2.60 15.84 12.37
N ARG A 218 -2.25 14.72 11.73
CA ARG A 218 -1.87 14.71 10.32
C ARG A 218 -3.14 14.76 9.46
N VAL A 219 -3.13 15.62 8.45
CA VAL A 219 -4.28 15.85 7.57
C VAL A 219 -4.37 14.72 6.53
N ILE A 220 -5.53 14.08 6.46
CA ILE A 220 -5.84 13.04 5.48
C ILE A 220 -6.47 13.70 4.26
N LYS A 221 -5.69 13.83 3.18
CA LYS A 221 -6.19 14.12 1.83
C LYS A 221 -6.18 12.83 1.00
N ILE A 222 -6.60 12.91 -0.27
CA ILE A 222 -6.67 11.74 -1.17
C ILE A 222 -5.29 11.09 -1.30
N LYS A 223 -4.22 11.90 -1.34
CA LYS A 223 -2.85 11.41 -1.34
C LYS A 223 -2.56 10.57 -0.09
N GLU A 224 -2.79 11.10 1.12
CA GLU A 224 -2.56 10.37 2.37
C GLU A 224 -3.50 9.16 2.52
N MET A 225 -4.73 9.22 2.03
CA MET A 225 -5.65 8.08 1.95
C MET A 225 -5.02 6.91 1.20
N ASN A 226 -4.23 7.19 0.16
CA ASN A 226 -3.59 6.19 -0.68
C ASN A 226 -2.18 5.80 -0.22
N GLU A 227 -1.32 6.78 -0.03
CA GLU A 227 0.10 6.56 0.28
C GLU A 227 0.36 6.47 1.78
N GLY A 228 -0.51 7.07 2.60
CA GLY A 228 -0.31 7.22 4.03
C GLY A 228 0.39 8.52 4.37
N PHE A 229 0.79 8.63 5.62
CA PHE A 229 1.44 9.83 6.11
C PHE A 229 2.93 9.89 5.74
N SER A 230 3.41 11.09 5.43
CA SER A 230 4.82 11.41 5.20
C SER A 230 5.24 12.61 6.03
N ASP A 231 6.54 12.93 6.03
CA ASP A 231 7.06 14.12 6.71
C ASP A 231 6.51 15.43 6.13
N LYS A 232 6.01 15.38 4.89
CA LYS A 232 5.40 16.52 4.19
C LYS A 232 3.89 16.62 4.41
N THR A 233 3.29 15.66 5.12
CA THR A 233 1.85 15.67 5.36
C THR A 233 1.48 16.92 6.18
N GLU A 234 0.45 17.62 5.71
CA GLU A 234 -0.04 18.82 6.40
C GLU A 234 -0.52 18.47 7.81
N LYS A 235 -0.39 19.44 8.71
CA LYS A 235 -0.77 19.32 10.10
C LYS A 235 -2.02 20.15 10.37
N ALA A 236 -2.84 19.67 11.29
CA ALA A 236 -3.97 20.37 11.85
C ALA A 236 -3.90 20.37 13.38
N ARG A 237 -4.51 21.38 14.02
CA ARG A 237 -4.68 21.41 15.48
C ARG A 237 -5.58 20.25 15.95
N VAL A 238 -5.45 19.87 17.22
CA VAL A 238 -6.15 18.70 17.79
C VAL A 238 -7.61 18.98 18.18
N ASP A 239 -7.97 20.24 18.42
CA ASP A 239 -9.31 20.71 18.81
C ASP A 239 -10.24 20.93 17.61
N ILE A 240 -10.25 19.98 16.68
CA ILE A 240 -11.21 19.95 15.57
C ILE A 240 -12.50 19.23 15.97
N PRO A 241 -13.62 19.47 15.25
CA PRO A 241 -14.84 18.68 15.42
C PRO A 241 -14.58 17.17 15.43
N LYS A 242 -15.15 16.44 16.40
CA LYS A 242 -14.88 15.00 16.62
C LYS A 242 -15.18 14.12 15.40
N ASN A 243 -16.17 14.50 14.60
CA ASN A 243 -16.53 13.83 13.35
C ASN A 243 -15.48 14.00 12.24
N ALA A 244 -14.67 15.06 12.31
CA ALA A 244 -13.52 15.26 11.41
C ALA A 244 -12.27 14.49 11.85
N ILE A 245 -12.29 13.85 13.03
CA ILE A 245 -11.21 12.96 13.46
C ILE A 245 -11.48 11.57 12.89
N VAL A 246 -10.48 11.03 12.19
CA VAL A 246 -10.47 9.68 11.62
C VAL A 246 -9.62 8.79 12.51
N ASN A 247 -10.14 7.62 12.85
CA ASN A 247 -9.45 6.57 13.59
C ASN A 247 -9.28 5.33 12.70
N ASP A 248 -8.38 4.44 13.10
CA ASP A 248 -8.25 3.15 12.43
C ASP A 248 -9.58 2.37 12.46
N GLY A 249 -9.94 1.81 11.32
CA GLY A 249 -11.19 1.11 11.08
C GLY A 249 -12.32 1.98 10.53
N ASP A 250 -12.17 3.32 10.47
CA ASP A 250 -13.15 4.21 9.82
C ASP A 250 -13.19 3.97 8.30
N VAL A 251 -14.38 4.09 7.69
CA VAL A 251 -14.52 4.01 6.23
C VAL A 251 -14.41 5.40 5.63
N LEU A 252 -13.49 5.56 4.69
CA LEU A 252 -13.28 6.78 3.95
C LEU A 252 -13.71 6.59 2.50
N PHE A 253 -14.43 7.56 1.96
CA PHE A 253 -14.86 7.60 0.57
C PHE A 253 -14.39 8.90 -0.09
N SER A 254 -13.50 8.80 -1.07
CA SER A 254 -13.11 9.94 -1.91
C SER A 254 -14.08 10.10 -3.07
N TRP A 255 -14.64 11.29 -3.21
CA TRP A 255 -15.61 11.62 -4.26
C TRP A 255 -15.07 12.58 -5.31
N SER A 256 -13.80 13.00 -5.21
CA SER A 256 -13.15 13.88 -6.19
C SER A 256 -11.84 13.26 -6.70
N ALA A 257 -11.46 13.60 -7.93
CA ALA A 257 -10.32 13.03 -8.65
C ALA A 257 -10.37 11.50 -8.85
N THR A 258 -10.14 10.71 -7.79
CA THR A 258 -10.18 9.23 -7.83
C THR A 258 -11.30 8.74 -6.92
N LEU A 259 -12.35 8.15 -7.52
CA LEU A 259 -13.43 7.53 -6.75
C LEU A 259 -12.93 6.25 -6.09
N GLU A 260 -12.81 6.27 -4.77
CA GLU A 260 -12.21 5.19 -4.00
C GLU A 260 -12.77 5.10 -2.59
N VAL A 261 -12.94 3.88 -2.08
CA VAL A 261 -13.42 3.59 -0.73
C VAL A 261 -12.36 2.77 -0.01
N LYS A 262 -11.98 3.17 1.20
CA LYS A 262 -11.00 2.44 2.04
C LYS A 262 -11.45 2.33 3.47
N ILE A 263 -11.04 1.26 4.11
CA ILE A 263 -10.97 1.19 5.56
C ILE A 263 -9.61 1.81 5.95
N TRP A 264 -9.64 2.89 6.73
CA TRP A 264 -8.45 3.59 7.16
C TRP A 264 -7.70 2.79 8.23
N THR A 265 -6.39 2.65 8.11
CA THR A 265 -5.55 1.87 9.05
C THR A 265 -4.17 2.51 9.27
N LYS A 266 -4.06 3.83 9.04
CA LYS A 266 -2.77 4.54 9.03
C LYS A 266 -2.67 5.58 10.14
N SER A 267 -3.24 5.27 11.30
CA SER A 267 -3.23 6.07 12.53
C SER A 267 -4.19 7.27 12.52
N ILE A 268 -4.46 7.83 13.70
CA ILE A 268 -5.38 8.95 13.87
C ILE A 268 -5.01 10.17 13.00
N GLY A 269 -6.01 10.81 12.40
CA GLY A 269 -5.80 11.96 11.52
C GLY A 269 -7.01 12.87 11.37
N ALA A 270 -6.80 14.01 10.71
CA ALA A 270 -7.80 15.03 10.46
C ALA A 270 -8.34 14.94 9.02
N LEU A 271 -9.64 14.71 8.87
CA LEU A 271 -10.30 14.50 7.57
C LEU A 271 -10.39 15.80 6.77
N ASN A 272 -9.71 15.89 5.64
CA ASN A 272 -9.83 17.03 4.74
C ASN A 272 -11.08 16.94 3.85
N GLN A 273 -11.56 18.10 3.37
CA GLN A 273 -12.59 18.19 2.35
C GLN A 273 -12.29 17.30 1.12
N HIS A 274 -13.36 16.89 0.43
CA HIS A 274 -13.37 15.95 -0.70
C HIS A 274 -13.26 14.47 -0.33
N ILE A 275 -13.26 14.18 0.97
CA ILE A 275 -13.33 12.82 1.51
C ILE A 275 -14.46 12.79 2.52
N PHE A 276 -15.33 11.79 2.38
CA PHE A 276 -16.36 11.48 3.35
C PHE A 276 -15.84 10.45 4.35
N LYS A 277 -16.05 10.69 5.64
CA LYS A 277 -16.06 9.64 6.65
C LYS A 277 -17.46 9.03 6.68
N VAL A 278 -17.55 7.74 6.40
CA VAL A 278 -18.80 6.99 6.27
C VAL A 278 -19.03 6.17 7.52
N SER A 279 -20.21 6.31 8.12
CA SER A 279 -20.58 5.59 9.34
C SER A 279 -22.06 5.23 9.34
N SER A 280 -22.45 4.13 9.98
CA SER A 280 -23.85 3.76 10.13
C SER A 280 -24.10 3.18 11.51
N GLN A 281 -25.19 3.61 12.15
CA GLN A 281 -25.69 3.00 13.38
C GLN A 281 -26.67 1.85 13.08
N LYS A 282 -27.22 1.80 11.87
CA LYS A 282 -28.24 0.84 11.47
C LYS A 282 -27.67 -0.38 10.76
N TYR A 283 -26.63 -0.18 9.95
CA TYR A 283 -26.05 -1.24 9.12
C TYR A 283 -24.59 -1.53 9.51
N PRO A 284 -24.15 -2.81 9.43
CA PRO A 284 -22.78 -3.18 9.73
C PRO A 284 -21.76 -2.49 8.80
N LYS A 285 -20.55 -2.26 9.31
CA LYS A 285 -19.46 -1.62 8.58
C LYS A 285 -19.15 -2.24 7.22
N LEU A 286 -18.97 -3.56 7.19
CA LEU A 286 -18.63 -4.27 5.96
C LEU A 286 -19.76 -4.20 4.93
N PHE A 287 -21.02 -4.14 5.37
CA PHE A 287 -22.16 -4.01 4.47
C PHE A 287 -22.10 -2.69 3.70
N TYR A 288 -22.07 -1.54 4.38
CA TYR A 288 -22.03 -0.26 3.67
C TYR A 288 -20.69 -0.01 2.95
N TYR A 289 -19.60 -0.63 3.41
CA TYR A 289 -18.31 -0.61 2.70
C TYR A 289 -18.41 -1.31 1.35
N PHE A 290 -18.90 -2.55 1.31
CA PHE A 290 -19.02 -3.31 0.06
C PHE A 290 -20.15 -2.79 -0.85
N GLU A 291 -21.24 -2.26 -0.30
CA GLU A 291 -22.26 -1.57 -1.10
C GLU A 291 -21.68 -0.35 -1.82
N LEU A 292 -20.84 0.45 -1.14
CA LEU A 292 -20.15 1.57 -1.78
C LEU A 292 -19.16 1.10 -2.85
N LEU A 293 -18.35 0.06 -2.58
CA LEU A 293 -17.45 -0.51 -3.58
C LEU A 293 -18.19 -1.04 -4.81
N ASN A 294 -19.28 -1.77 -4.60
CA ASN A 294 -20.11 -2.30 -5.68
C ASN A 294 -20.73 -1.17 -6.51
N TYR A 295 -21.23 -0.12 -5.85
CA TYR A 295 -21.76 1.05 -6.53
C TYR A 295 -20.71 1.77 -7.39
N LEU A 296 -19.47 1.91 -6.89
CA LEU A 296 -18.38 2.52 -7.66
C LEU A 296 -18.00 1.72 -8.92
N ASN A 297 -18.13 0.39 -8.89
CA ASN A 297 -17.89 -0.44 -10.07
C ASN A 297 -18.90 -0.18 -11.20
N HIS A 298 -20.10 0.34 -10.88
CA HIS A 298 -21.11 0.72 -11.87
C HIS A 298 -20.91 2.13 -12.45
N LEU A 299 -20.02 2.95 -11.85
CA LEU A 299 -19.71 4.30 -12.31
C LEU A 299 -18.43 4.38 -13.17
N LYS A 300 -17.60 3.34 -13.15
CA LYS A 300 -16.39 3.21 -13.99
C LYS A 300 -16.74 2.55 -15.31
#